data_AF-G6YU98-F1
#
_entry.id   AF-G6YU98-F1
#
_cell.length_a   1.000
_cell.length_b   1.000
_cell.length_c   1.000
_cell.angle_alpha   90.00
_cell.angle_beta   90.00
_cell.angle_gamma   90.00
#
_symmetry.space_group_name_H-M   'P 1'
#
loop_
_entity.id
_entity.type
_entity.pdbx_description
1 polymer ?
#
loop_
_entity_poly.entity_id
_entity_poly.type
_entity_poly.pdbx_seq_one_letter_code
_entity_poly.pdbx_strand_id
1 'polypeptide(L)'
;MHETQLSNALEGAESGYFGADRWVQFYSGKLERANQLIEILEDPAIEDGAVIRMGTDVGFSPIKRIMAEQSQDTSRQLPNQVGDSDELESLRRLLGR
;
A
#
# COMPACT_ATOMS: atom_id res chain seq x y z
N MET A 1 22.69 0.76 -2.08
CA MET A 1 21.84 0.27 -3.20
C MET A 1 20.36 0.63 -2.99
N HIS A 2 19.73 0.32 -1.85
CA HIS A 2 18.31 0.66 -1.62
C HIS A 2 18.04 2.16 -1.43
N GLU A 3 18.98 2.93 -0.89
CA GLU A 3 18.89 4.40 -0.80
C GLU A 3 18.78 5.05 -2.18
N THR A 4 19.60 4.61 -3.13
CA THR A 4 19.54 5.07 -4.53
C THR A 4 18.18 4.76 -5.16
N GLN A 5 17.61 3.59 -4.89
CA GLN A 5 16.28 3.22 -5.41
C GLN A 5 15.16 4.04 -4.79
N LEU A 6 15.25 4.36 -3.50
CA LEU A 6 14.32 5.27 -2.84
C LEU A 6 14.41 6.69 -3.43
N SER A 7 15.63 7.19 -3.65
CA SER A 7 15.87 8.49 -4.30
C SER A 7 15.21 8.56 -5.67
N ASN A 8 15.42 7.56 -6.52
CA ASN A 8 14.82 7.51 -7.86
C ASN A 8 13.29 7.43 -7.79
N ALA A 9 12.75 6.70 -6.80
CA ALA A 9 11.30 6.60 -6.61
C ALA A 9 10.69 7.94 -6.16
N LEU A 10 11.38 8.67 -5.28
CA LEU A 10 10.97 10.02 -4.85
C LEU A 10 10.99 11.00 -6.01
N GLU A 11 12.05 11.00 -6.83
CA GLU A 11 12.13 11.83 -8.04
C GLU A 11 10.99 11.53 -9.03
N GLY A 12 10.66 10.23 -9.20
CA GLY A 12 9.53 9.82 -10.03
C GLY A 12 8.17 10.27 -9.46
N ALA A 13 8.01 10.27 -8.14
CA ALA A 13 6.80 10.74 -7.48
C ALA A 13 6.65 12.27 -7.58
N GLU A 14 7.74 13.01 -7.38
CA GLU A 14 7.79 14.48 -7.59
C GLU A 14 7.49 14.85 -9.04
N SER A 15 7.95 14.04 -9.99
CA SER A 15 7.65 14.19 -11.42
C SER A 15 6.22 13.82 -11.80
N GLY A 16 5.41 13.34 -10.84
CA GLY A 16 4.01 12.97 -11.05
C GLY A 16 3.80 11.66 -11.82
N TYR A 17 4.82 10.78 -11.88
CA TYR A 17 4.67 9.50 -12.56
C TYR A 17 3.69 8.58 -11.83
N PHE A 18 2.69 8.12 -12.58
CA PHE A 18 1.67 7.23 -12.06
C PHE A 18 2.29 5.96 -11.45
N GLY A 19 1.98 5.69 -10.18
CA GLY A 19 2.45 4.51 -9.45
C GLY A 19 3.83 4.66 -8.79
N ALA A 20 4.49 5.80 -8.92
CA ALA A 20 5.76 6.08 -8.23
C ALA A 20 5.61 6.01 -6.69
N ASP A 21 4.46 6.42 -6.15
CA ASP A 21 4.16 6.35 -4.71
C ASP A 21 4.32 4.93 -4.13
N ARG A 22 3.98 3.89 -4.91
CA ARG A 22 4.14 2.51 -4.46
C ARG A 22 5.60 2.10 -4.38
N TRP A 23 6.43 2.60 -5.29
CA TRP A 23 7.87 2.37 -5.25
C TRP A 23 8.50 3.08 -4.06
N VAL A 24 8.07 4.32 -3.77
CA VAL A 24 8.51 5.05 -2.58
C VAL A 24 8.19 4.25 -1.31
N GLN A 25 6.93 3.83 -1.14
CA GLN A 25 6.50 3.02 0.01
C GLN A 25 7.27 1.70 0.13
N PHE A 26 7.53 1.04 -1.00
CA PHE A 26 8.22 -0.24 -1.01
C PHE A 26 9.69 -0.11 -0.60
N TYR A 27 10.41 0.87 -1.16
CA TYR A 27 11.82 1.07 -0.86
C TYR A 27 12.04 1.69 0.51
N SER A 28 11.16 2.60 0.97
CA SER A 28 11.22 3.14 2.33
C SER A 28 11.07 2.02 3.36
N GLY A 29 10.06 1.16 3.22
CA GLY A 29 9.85 0.04 4.13
C GLY A 29 10.99 -0.98 4.10
N LYS A 30 11.68 -1.17 2.96
CA LYS A 30 12.90 -2.00 2.94
C LYS A 30 14.03 -1.38 3.73
N LEU A 31 14.24 -0.08 3.58
CA LEU A 31 15.33 0.63 4.25
C LEU A 31 15.13 0.62 5.76
N GLU A 32 13.90 0.91 6.20
CA GLU A 32 13.52 0.86 7.61
C GLU A 32 13.82 -0.52 8.23
N ARG A 33 13.44 -1.61 7.55
CA ARG A 33 13.71 -2.97 8.03
C ARG A 33 15.20 -3.30 8.07
N ALA A 34 15.97 -2.86 7.08
CA ALA A 34 17.41 -3.07 7.07
C ALA A 34 18.06 -2.38 8.27
N ASN A 35 17.65 -1.14 8.55
CA ASN A 35 18.14 -0.38 9.70
C ASN A 35 17.75 -1.04 11.03
N GLN A 36 16.50 -1.46 11.19
CA GLN A 36 16.06 -2.20 12.39
C GLN A 36 16.88 -3.48 12.61
N LEU A 37 17.20 -4.22 11.54
CA LEU A 37 18.01 -5.42 11.67
C LEU A 37 19.46 -5.09 12.08
N ILE A 38 20.03 -4.03 11.53
CA ILE A 38 21.36 -3.55 11.93
C ILE A 38 21.35 -3.18 13.42
N GLU A 39 20.36 -2.40 13.86
CA GLU A 39 20.20 -2.01 15.27
C GLU A 39 20.13 -3.23 16.20
N ILE A 40 19.36 -4.25 15.83
CA ILE A 40 19.26 -5.48 16.63
C ILE A 40 20.57 -6.27 16.65
N LEU A 41 21.28 -6.35 15.52
CA LEU A 41 22.54 -7.08 15.41
C LEU A 41 23.71 -6.37 16.09
N GLU A 42 23.64 -5.04 16.23
CA GLU A 42 24.65 -4.21 16.89
C GLU A 42 24.36 -4.01 18.38
N ASP A 43 23.19 -4.42 18.87
CA ASP A 43 22.81 -4.32 20.28
C ASP A 43 23.53 -5.41 21.11
N PRO A 44 24.47 -5.04 22.01
CA PRO A 44 25.18 -5.99 22.85
C PRO A 44 24.28 -6.67 23.91
N ALA A 45 23.06 -6.19 24.12
CA ALA A 45 22.09 -6.83 25.01
C ALA A 45 21.41 -8.05 24.35
N ILE A 46 21.51 -8.17 23.01
CA ILE A 46 20.96 -9.30 22.26
C ILE A 46 22.03 -10.39 22.18
N GLU A 47 21.68 -11.59 22.63
CA GLU A 47 22.58 -12.73 22.63
C GLU A 47 22.84 -13.26 21.22
N ASP A 48 24.06 -13.74 20.97
CA ASP A 48 24.40 -14.41 19.72
C ASP A 48 23.50 -15.63 19.50
N GLY A 49 22.85 -15.67 18.33
CA GLY A 49 21.88 -16.71 17.98
C GLY A 49 20.46 -16.45 18.47
N ALA A 50 20.17 -15.27 19.03
CA ALA A 50 18.81 -14.86 19.35
C ALA A 50 17.87 -14.97 18.14
N VAL A 51 16.67 -15.51 18.38
CA VAL A 51 15.65 -15.62 17.34
C VAL A 51 14.98 -14.26 17.13
N ILE A 52 15.32 -13.59 16.03
CA ILE A 52 14.73 -12.31 15.66
C ILE A 52 13.47 -12.54 14.82
N ARG A 53 12.32 -12.09 15.32
CA ARG A 53 11.08 -12.03 14.55
C ARG A 53 10.82 -10.60 14.10
N MET A 54 10.90 -10.34 12.79
CA MET A 54 10.50 -9.04 12.26
C MET A 54 9.01 -8.78 12.51
N GLY A 55 8.68 -7.67 13.16
CA GLY A 55 7.31 -7.30 13.55
C GLY A 55 6.42 -6.79 12.41
N THR A 56 6.92 -6.76 11.17
CA THR A 56 6.22 -6.05 10.09
C THR A 56 5.11 -6.90 9.48
N ASP A 57 3.87 -6.43 9.62
CA ASP A 57 2.68 -7.05 9.02
C ASP A 57 2.55 -6.76 7.50
N VAL A 58 3.39 -5.86 6.97
CA VAL A 58 3.41 -5.33 5.59
C VAL A 58 4.06 -6.30 4.59
N GLY A 59 3.83 -7.60 4.78
CA GLY A 59 4.13 -8.62 3.78
C GLY A 59 2.97 -8.73 2.80
N PHE A 60 3.25 -8.94 1.52
CA PHE A 60 2.23 -9.28 0.52
C PHE A 60 1.73 -10.71 0.79
N SER A 61 0.88 -10.86 1.81
CA SER A 61 0.15 -12.10 2.06
C SER A 61 -1.19 -12.01 1.35
N PRO A 62 -1.50 -12.93 0.42
CA PRO A 62 -2.81 -12.98 -0.22
C PRO A 62 -3.96 -12.99 0.81
N ILE A 63 -3.76 -13.67 1.94
CA ILE A 63 -4.75 -13.75 3.03
C ILE A 63 -4.98 -12.38 3.67
N LYS A 64 -3.90 -11.66 4.00
CA LYS A 64 -4.02 -10.31 4.57
C LYS A 64 -4.69 -9.33 3.61
N ARG A 65 -4.43 -9.48 2.31
CA ARG A 65 -5.05 -8.64 1.28
C ARG A 65 -6.55 -8.88 1.19
N ILE A 66 -6.97 -10.15 1.15
CA ILE A 66 -8.39 -10.52 1.14
C ILE A 66 -9.09 -10.04 2.43
N MET A 67 -8.45 -10.18 3.60
CA MET A 67 -8.99 -9.68 4.86
C MET A 67 -9.13 -8.15 4.89
N ALA A 68 -8.16 -7.42 4.34
CA ALA A 68 -8.23 -5.97 4.21
C ALA A 68 -9.33 -5.53 3.23
N GLU A 69 -9.48 -6.21 2.10
CA GLU A 69 -10.55 -5.98 1.11
C GLU A 69 -11.94 -6.20 1.75
N GLN A 70 -12.13 -7.30 2.49
CA GLN A 70 -13.38 -7.59 3.20
C GLN A 70 -13.70 -6.57 4.30
N SER A 71 -12.67 -6.03 4.97
CA SER A 71 -12.83 -5.00 6.01
C SER A 71 -13.22 -3.65 5.42
N GLN A 72 -12.86 -3.38 4.16
CA GLN A 72 -13.20 -2.14 3.44
C GLN A 72 -14.62 -2.17 2.87
N ASP A 73 -15.15 -3.36 2.52
CA ASP A 73 -16.51 -3.51 1.98
C ASP A 73 -17.62 -3.11 2.96
N THR A 74 -17.39 -3.18 4.27
CA THR A 74 -18.38 -2.73 5.27
C THR A 74 -18.46 -1.22 5.43
N SER A 75 -17.48 -0.45 4.95
CA SER A 75 -17.50 1.02 4.98
C SER A 75 -17.95 1.66 3.66
N ARG A 76 -18.17 0.87 2.60
CA ARG A 76 -18.74 1.35 1.35
C ARG A 76 -20.26 1.45 1.48
N GLN A 77 -20.74 2.37 2.33
CA GLN A 77 -22.08 2.90 2.15
C GLN A 77 -22.10 3.53 0.76
N LEU A 78 -22.83 2.89 -0.16
CA LEU A 78 -23.18 3.50 -1.44
C LEU A 78 -23.79 4.87 -1.15
N PRO A 79 -23.40 5.94 -1.87
CA PRO A 79 -24.13 7.19 -1.78
C PRO A 79 -25.61 6.86 -2.00
N ASN A 80 -26.48 7.38 -1.15
CA ASN A 80 -27.92 7.24 -1.28
C ASN A 80 -28.31 7.82 -2.66
N GLN A 81 -28.45 6.97 -3.67
CA GLN A 81 -28.73 7.34 -5.06
C GLN A 81 -30.17 7.81 -5.17
N VAL A 82 -30.46 9.04 -4.75
CA VAL A 82 -31.75 9.69 -4.96
C VAL A 82 -31.77 10.51 -6.26
N GLY A 83 -30.73 10.41 -7.11
CA GLY A 83 -30.61 11.21 -8.35
C GLY A 83 -30.34 10.43 -9.65
N ASP A 84 -30.14 9.11 -9.61
CA ASP A 84 -29.57 8.34 -10.74
C ASP A 84 -30.60 7.97 -11.83
N SER A 85 -31.91 8.13 -11.56
CA SER A 85 -32.95 7.68 -12.50
C SER A 85 -32.98 8.50 -13.79
N ASP A 86 -32.85 9.83 -13.71
CA ASP A 86 -33.02 10.70 -14.87
C ASP A 86 -31.82 10.65 -15.82
N GLU A 87 -30.61 10.47 -15.28
CA GLU A 87 -29.39 10.37 -16.07
C GLU A 87 -29.31 9.02 -16.81
N LEU A 88 -29.71 7.93 -16.14
CA LEU A 88 -29.83 6.61 -16.76
C LEU A 88 -30.92 6.56 -17.84
N GLU A 89 -32.05 7.24 -17.64
CA GLU A 89 -33.13 7.34 -18.63
C GLU A 89 -32.65 8.10 -19.89
N SER A 90 -31.86 9.15 -19.69
CA SER A 90 -31.27 9.97 -20.75
C SER A 90 -30.24 9.17 -21.57
N LEU A 91 -29.37 8.40 -20.90
CA LEU A 91 -28.43 7.48 -21.55
C LEU A 91 -29.14 6.36 -22.33
N ARG A 92 -30.24 5.84 -21.78
CA ARG A 92 -31.04 4.79 -22.42
C ARG A 92 -31.71 5.27 -23.71
N ARG A 93 -32.27 6.48 -23.69
CA ARG A 93 -32.79 7.16 -24.89
C ARG A 93 -31.71 7.38 -25.95
N LEU A 94 -30.50 7.76 -25.53
CA LEU A 94 -29.38 8.02 -26.44
C LEU A 94 -28.87 6.74 -27.12
N LEU A 95 -28.98 5.60 -26.44
CA LEU A 95 -28.64 4.27 -26.96
C LEU A 95 -29.78 3.58 -27.71
N GLY A 96 -30.90 4.27 -27.94
CA GLY A 96 -32.01 3.78 -28.78
C GLY A 96 -32.77 2.60 -28.19
N ARG A 97 -32.87 2.52 -26.86
CA ARG A 97 -33.60 1.47 -26.11
C ARG A 97 -34.67 2.07 -25.20
#